data_AF-J9E9B4-F1
#
_entry.id   AF-J9E9B4-F1
#
_cell.length_a   1.000
_cell.length_b   1.000
_cell.length_c   1.000
_cell.angle_alpha   90.00
_cell.angle_beta   90.00
_cell.angle_gamma   90.00
#
_symmetry.space_group_name_H-M   'P 1'
#
loop_
_entity.id
_entity.type
_entity.pdbx_description
1 polymer ?
#
loop_
_entity_poly.entity_id
_entity_poly.type
_entity_poly.pdbx_seq_one_letter_code
_entity_poly.pdbx_strand_id
1 'polypeptide(L)'
;MLDTFPTVEFVQKSRILKKNEQLRIEDERMDREVRIGNDEIKEGTVKRSITNQIEKNRGLQNKRKKGTHHSRVKKRKQFKKALTKKHSQKADARRELTPYGGEIRGIRASTVRSVKLKA
;
A
#
# COMPACT_ATOMS: atom_id res chain seq x y z
N MET A 1 51.44 -1.89 -13.17
CA MET A 1 50.02 -1.71 -13.57
C MET A 1 49.27 -1.51 -12.27
N LEU A 2 48.76 -0.30 -12.04
CA LEU A 2 48.04 0.06 -10.81
C LEU A 2 46.55 -0.08 -11.08
N ASP A 3 45.87 -0.94 -10.33
CA ASP A 3 44.42 -1.12 -10.42
C ASP A 3 43.70 0.03 -9.72
N THR A 4 43.16 0.96 -10.50
CA THR A 4 42.30 2.04 -10.01
C THR A 4 40.90 1.49 -9.74
N PHE A 5 40.56 1.28 -8.47
CA PHE A 5 39.19 0.99 -8.04
C PHE A 5 38.26 2.18 -8.32
N PRO A 6 37.01 1.95 -8.74
CA PRO A 6 36.06 3.04 -8.97
C PRO A 6 35.57 3.62 -7.63
N THR A 7 35.81 4.91 -7.41
CA THR A 7 35.24 5.68 -6.30
C THR A 7 33.74 5.89 -6.52
N VAL A 8 32.92 5.46 -5.56
CA VAL A 8 31.48 5.74 -5.54
C VAL A 8 31.25 6.99 -4.69
N GLU A 9 31.01 8.13 -5.33
CA GLU A 9 30.65 9.35 -4.62
C GLU A 9 29.19 9.32 -4.15
N PHE A 10 28.99 9.34 -2.83
CA PHE A 10 27.66 9.46 -2.24
C PHE A 10 27.26 10.94 -2.15
N VAL A 11 26.55 11.44 -3.17
CA VAL A 11 25.96 12.78 -3.13
C VAL A 11 24.75 12.77 -2.20
N GLN A 12 24.87 13.40 -1.02
CA GLN A 12 23.72 13.68 -0.15
C GLN A 12 22.78 14.68 -0.84
N LYS A 13 21.69 14.18 -1.43
CA LYS A 13 20.62 15.05 -1.92
C LYS A 13 19.84 15.61 -0.73
N SER A 14 20.05 16.90 -0.46
CA SER A 14 19.19 17.70 0.42
C SER A 14 17.75 17.69 -0.11
N ARG A 15 16.78 17.46 0.79
CA ARG A 15 15.35 17.46 0.46
C ARG A 15 14.88 18.89 0.23
N ILE A 16 14.63 19.25 -1.02
CA ILE A 16 13.85 20.44 -1.37
C ILE A 16 12.37 20.05 -1.31
N LEU A 17 11.64 20.59 -0.34
CA LEU A 17 10.18 20.56 -0.29
C LEU A 17 9.62 21.53 -1.33
N LYS A 18 8.99 21.01 -2.39
CA LYS A 18 8.10 21.82 -3.23
C LYS A 18 6.72 21.16 -3.35
N LYS A 19 5.75 22.06 -3.26
CA LYS A 19 4.33 21.90 -2.97
C LYS A 19 3.57 21.59 -4.26
N ASN A 20 2.67 20.61 -4.18
CA ASN A 20 1.45 20.40 -4.99
C ASN A 20 1.54 20.56 -6.52
N GLU A 21 1.82 19.45 -7.20
CA GLU A 21 1.47 19.20 -8.62
C GLU A 21 0.65 17.88 -8.72
N GLN A 22 -0.32 17.75 -7.81
CA GLN A 22 -1.40 16.78 -7.98
C GLN A 22 -2.22 17.23 -9.20
N LEU A 23 -2.38 16.36 -10.21
CA LEU A 23 -3.44 16.33 -11.25
C LEU A 23 -2.97 16.06 -12.71
N ARG A 24 -1.69 15.77 -13.00
CA ARG A 24 -1.27 15.48 -14.39
C ARG A 24 -0.41 14.23 -14.65
N ILE A 25 0.01 13.48 -13.63
CA ILE A 25 0.87 12.28 -13.80
C ILE A 25 0.08 10.99 -13.45
N GLU A 26 -1.19 10.90 -13.86
CA GLU A 26 -2.02 9.71 -13.63
C GLU A 26 -2.02 8.70 -14.78
N ASP A 27 -1.48 9.01 -15.97
CA ASP A 27 -1.47 8.08 -17.12
C ASP A 27 -0.10 7.62 -17.64
N GLU A 28 1.02 8.09 -17.07
CA GLU A 28 2.38 7.75 -17.55
C GLU A 28 3.20 6.86 -16.63
N ARG A 29 2.54 6.06 -15.76
CA ARG A 29 3.21 4.88 -15.20
C ARG A 29 3.15 3.75 -16.21
N MET A 30 3.85 3.96 -17.32
CA MET A 30 4.34 2.90 -18.17
C MET A 30 5.03 1.89 -17.26
N ASP A 31 4.42 0.73 -17.12
CA ASP A 31 5.03 -0.46 -16.54
C ASP A 31 6.33 -0.73 -17.31
N ARG A 32 7.45 -0.14 -16.87
CA ARG A 32 8.78 -0.55 -17.29
C ARG A 32 9.03 -1.92 -16.68
N GLU A 33 8.46 -2.94 -17.31
CA GLU A 33 8.94 -4.30 -17.16
C GLU A 33 10.39 -4.31 -17.66
N VAL A 34 11.34 -4.34 -16.74
CA VAL A 34 12.71 -4.73 -17.06
C VAL A 34 12.63 -6.19 -17.48
N ARG A 35 12.52 -6.44 -18.79
CA ARG A 35 12.72 -7.76 -19.36
C ARG A 35 14.21 -8.04 -19.30
N ILE A 36 14.65 -8.78 -18.28
CA ILE A 36 15.97 -9.41 -18.29
C ILE A 36 15.89 -10.53 -19.33
N GLY A 37 16.17 -10.19 -20.58
CA GLY A 37 16.37 -11.15 -21.66
C GLY A 37 17.78 -11.72 -21.52
N ASN A 38 17.89 -12.86 -20.83
CA ASN A 38 19.08 -13.70 -20.97
C ASN A 38 18.89 -14.58 -22.21
N ASP A 39 19.07 -13.99 -23.38
CA ASP A 39 19.16 -14.74 -24.64
C ASP A 39 20.65 -14.91 -24.98
N GLU A 40 21.36 -15.76 -24.22
CA GLU A 40 22.59 -16.36 -24.74
C GLU A 40 22.18 -17.40 -25.78
N ILE A 41 22.14 -16.98 -27.04
CA ILE A 41 21.94 -17.87 -28.20
C ILE A 41 23.19 -18.73 -28.31
N LYS A 42 23.18 -19.91 -27.68
CA LYS A 42 24.17 -20.96 -27.97
C LYS A 42 23.83 -21.61 -29.29
N GLU A 43 24.77 -21.55 -30.23
CA GLU A 43 24.69 -22.22 -31.53
C GLU A 43 24.62 -23.75 -31.33
N GLY A 44 23.43 -24.29 -31.53
CA GLY A 44 23.13 -25.72 -31.44
C GLY A 44 21.63 -25.92 -31.22
N THR A 45 20.91 -26.37 -32.26
CA THR A 45 19.47 -26.68 -32.29
C THR A 45 18.68 -26.24 -31.05
N VAL A 46 18.33 -24.95 -30.98
CA VAL A 46 17.65 -24.38 -29.82
C VAL A 46 16.22 -24.93 -29.78
N LYS A 47 15.94 -25.84 -28.85
CA LYS A 47 14.57 -26.29 -28.57
C LYS A 47 13.77 -25.08 -28.08
N ARG A 48 12.56 -24.86 -28.65
CA ARG A 48 11.68 -23.78 -28.20
C ARG A 48 11.27 -24.00 -26.74
N SER A 49 11.48 -23.00 -25.89
CA SER A 49 11.02 -23.03 -24.50
C SER A 49 9.51 -22.85 -24.41
N ILE A 50 8.90 -23.44 -23.38
CA ILE A 50 7.49 -23.26 -23.06
C ILE A 50 7.23 -21.86 -22.47
N THR A 51 6.11 -21.23 -22.81
CA THR A 51 5.71 -19.93 -22.23
C THR A 51 4.98 -20.12 -20.91
N ASN A 52 5.10 -19.17 -19.98
CA ASN A 52 4.41 -19.20 -18.69
C ASN A 52 2.88 -19.35 -18.80
N GLN A 53 2.29 -18.87 -19.90
CA GLN A 53 0.86 -18.98 -20.18
C GLN A 53 0.45 -20.45 -20.39
N ILE A 54 1.21 -21.18 -21.21
CA ILE A 54 1.00 -22.61 -21.48
C ILE A 54 1.35 -23.43 -20.23
N GLU A 55 2.47 -23.11 -19.57
CA GLU A 55 2.95 -23.82 -18.39
C GLU A 55 1.97 -23.74 -17.19
N LYS A 56 1.40 -22.56 -16.92
CA LYS A 56 0.50 -22.36 -15.77
C LYS A 56 -0.99 -22.56 -16.09
N ASN A 57 -1.37 -22.61 -17.36
CA ASN A 57 -2.75 -22.79 -17.84
C ASN A 57 -3.81 -21.99 -17.05
N ARG A 58 -3.58 -20.69 -16.81
CA ARG A 58 -4.43 -19.87 -15.92
C ARG A 58 -5.70 -19.31 -16.58
N GLY A 59 -5.88 -19.47 -17.89
CA GLY A 59 -7.10 -19.06 -18.62
C GLY A 59 -7.48 -17.57 -18.48
N LEU A 60 -8.75 -17.26 -18.74
CA LEU A 60 -9.32 -15.90 -18.64
C LEU A 60 -9.76 -15.58 -17.19
N GLN A 61 -8.81 -15.40 -16.28
CA GLN A 61 -9.09 -15.04 -14.90
C GLN A 61 -9.29 -13.53 -14.69
N ASN A 62 -10.27 -13.16 -13.87
CA ASN A 62 -10.49 -11.77 -13.46
C ASN A 62 -9.29 -11.20 -12.67
N LYS A 63 -9.02 -9.90 -12.86
CA LYS A 63 -7.99 -9.18 -12.12
C LYS A 63 -8.30 -9.16 -10.62
N ARG A 64 -7.43 -9.78 -9.82
CA ARG A 64 -7.54 -9.81 -8.35
C ARG A 64 -6.89 -8.58 -7.73
N LYS A 65 -7.49 -8.03 -6.67
CA LYS A 65 -6.93 -6.89 -5.92
C LYS A 65 -5.71 -7.33 -5.10
N LYS A 66 -4.63 -6.53 -5.12
CA LYS A 66 -3.43 -6.77 -4.30
C LYS A 66 -3.80 -6.86 -2.81
N GLY A 67 -3.24 -7.85 -2.11
CA GLY A 67 -3.47 -8.09 -0.68
C GLY A 67 -4.68 -8.97 -0.34
N THR A 68 -5.42 -9.46 -1.34
CA THR A 68 -6.40 -10.56 -1.15
C THR A 68 -5.77 -11.95 -1.26
N HIS A 69 -4.57 -12.03 -1.86
CA HIS A 69 -3.82 -13.27 -2.06
C HIS A 69 -3.34 -13.89 -0.75
N HIS A 70 -2.91 -13.08 0.23
CA HIS A 70 -2.48 -13.59 1.54
C HIS A 70 -3.60 -13.50 2.57
N SER A 71 -3.99 -14.64 3.13
CA SER A 71 -5.08 -14.75 4.12
C SER A 71 -4.86 -13.81 5.30
N ARG A 72 -3.63 -13.76 5.83
CA ARG A 72 -3.23 -12.89 6.94
C ARG A 72 -3.40 -11.41 6.61
N VAL A 73 -2.96 -10.97 5.43
CA VAL A 73 -3.07 -9.56 5.02
C VAL A 73 -4.52 -9.16 4.83
N LYS A 74 -5.35 -10.05 4.25
CA LYS A 74 -6.79 -9.85 4.12
C LYS A 74 -7.46 -9.66 5.48
N LYS A 75 -7.22 -10.56 6.43
CA LYS A 75 -7.81 -10.50 7.78
C LYS A 75 -7.32 -9.28 8.57
N ARG A 76 -6.05 -8.93 8.48
CA ARG A 76 -5.50 -7.71 9.10
C ARG A 76 -6.19 -6.44 8.59
N LYS A 77 -6.38 -6.32 7.27
CA LYS A 77 -7.09 -5.19 6.66
C LYS A 77 -8.57 -5.16 7.07
N GLN A 78 -9.22 -6.31 7.10
CA GLN A 78 -10.61 -6.45 7.53
C GLN A 78 -10.79 -5.98 8.99
N PHE A 79 -9.92 -6.42 9.89
CA PHE A 79 -9.93 -6.01 11.29
C PHE A 79 -9.72 -4.50 11.46
N LYS A 80 -8.71 -3.92 10.79
CA LYS A 80 -8.47 -2.47 10.83
C LYS A 80 -9.69 -1.68 10.34
N LYS A 81 -10.33 -2.12 9.25
CA LYS A 81 -11.56 -1.49 8.71
C LYS A 81 -12.73 -1.60 9.69
N ALA A 82 -12.88 -2.75 10.35
CA ALA A 82 -13.93 -2.97 11.35
C ALA A 82 -13.73 -2.08 12.59
N LEU A 83 -12.49 -1.97 13.09
CA LEU A 83 -12.17 -1.08 14.21
C LEU A 83 -12.55 0.38 13.90
N THR A 84 -12.19 0.90 12.72
CA THR A 84 -12.55 2.28 12.33
C THR A 84 -14.07 2.48 12.32
N LYS A 85 -14.84 1.52 11.80
CA LYS A 85 -16.32 1.58 11.79
C LYS A 85 -16.91 1.51 13.20
N LYS A 86 -16.32 0.69 14.07
CA LYS A 86 -16.73 0.60 15.48
C LYS A 86 -16.54 1.94 16.17
N HIS A 87 -15.37 2.57 16.01
CA HIS A 87 -15.07 3.88 16.58
C HIS A 87 -16.01 4.99 16.08
N SER A 88 -16.54 4.89 14.85
CA SER A 88 -17.53 5.86 14.35
C SER A 88 -18.92 5.67 14.96
N GLN A 89 -19.30 4.44 15.32
CA GLN A 89 -20.62 4.17 15.91
C GLN A 89 -20.64 4.45 17.41
N LYS A 90 -19.61 4.00 18.13
CA LYS A 90 -19.50 4.14 19.58
C LYS A 90 -18.09 4.57 19.93
N ALA A 91 -18.00 5.55 20.82
CA ALA A 91 -16.72 5.98 21.37
C ALA A 91 -16.10 4.87 22.24
N ASP A 92 -14.79 4.70 22.11
CA ASP A 92 -14.01 3.79 22.94
C ASP A 92 -13.60 4.50 24.24
N ALA A 93 -13.40 3.73 25.30
CA ALA A 93 -12.82 4.25 26.53
C ALA A 93 -11.39 4.74 26.26
N ARG A 94 -11.08 5.96 26.68
CA ARG A 94 -9.75 6.57 26.57
C ARG A 94 -9.20 6.86 27.95
N ARG A 95 -7.88 6.75 28.10
CA ARG A 95 -7.18 7.20 29.31
C ARG A 95 -6.71 8.63 29.10
N GLU A 96 -6.79 9.44 30.14
CA GLU A 96 -6.25 10.79 30.16
C GLU A 96 -4.73 10.69 30.39
N LEU A 97 -3.94 10.97 29.35
CA LEU A 97 -2.48 10.99 29.45
C LEU A 97 -1.96 12.36 29.93
N THR A 98 -2.74 13.40 29.68
CA THR A 98 -2.43 14.80 29.99
C THR A 98 -3.60 15.43 30.73
N PRO A 99 -3.38 16.51 31.49
CA PRO A 99 -4.47 17.27 32.12
C PRO A 99 -5.54 17.71 31.12
N TYR A 100 -6.75 17.97 31.64
CA TYR A 100 -7.90 18.36 30.83
C TYR A 100 -7.66 19.68 30.09
N GLY A 101 -7.74 19.63 28.76
CA GLY A 101 -7.60 20.80 27.88
C GLY A 101 -8.90 21.25 27.21
N GLY A 102 -10.05 20.73 27.64
CA GLY A 102 -11.34 20.93 26.97
C GLY A 102 -11.72 19.83 25.97
N GLU A 103 -12.94 19.93 25.41
CA GLU A 103 -13.42 18.99 24.38
C GLU A 103 -12.89 19.35 22.99
N ILE A 104 -11.93 18.57 22.48
CA ILE A 104 -11.30 18.78 21.15
C ILE A 104 -12.31 18.85 19.99
N ARG A 105 -13.44 18.12 20.10
CA ARG A 105 -14.48 18.07 19.05
C ARG A 105 -15.65 19.03 19.29
N GLY A 106 -15.68 19.69 20.44
CA GLY A 106 -16.76 20.57 20.87
C GLY A 106 -17.97 19.87 21.49
N ILE A 107 -18.65 20.61 22.37
CA ILE A 107 -19.87 20.19 23.07
C ILE A 107 -21.08 20.60 22.24
N ARG A 108 -22.01 19.67 21.97
CA ARG A 108 -23.30 19.97 21.31
C ARG A 108 -24.45 19.95 22.31
N ALA A 109 -24.88 21.12 22.74
CA ALA A 109 -25.90 21.28 23.79
C ALA A 109 -27.24 20.60 23.49
N SER A 110 -27.66 20.53 22.21
CA SER A 110 -28.96 19.97 21.83
C SER A 110 -29.02 18.45 21.74
N THR A 111 -27.90 17.73 21.83
CA THR A 111 -27.86 16.28 21.60
C THR A 111 -27.92 15.49 22.90
N VAL A 112 -29.00 14.72 23.07
CA VAL A 112 -29.16 13.77 24.19
C VAL A 112 -28.82 12.35 23.71
N ARG A 113 -27.88 11.66 24.36
CA ARG A 113 -27.43 10.28 24.00
C ARG A 113 -27.79 9.22 25.07
N SER A 114 -28.70 9.51 25.98
CA SER A 114 -29.14 8.58 27.03
C SER A 114 -30.17 7.56 26.53
N VAL A 115 -30.18 6.36 27.13
CA VAL A 115 -31.22 5.34 26.89
C VAL A 115 -32.41 5.62 27.83
N LYS A 116 -33.61 5.85 27.27
CA LYS A 116 -34.84 6.05 28.08
C LYS A 116 -35.36 4.69 28.54
N LEU A 117 -35.48 4.50 29.85
CA LEU A 117 -36.11 3.32 30.43
C LEU A 117 -37.63 3.41 30.22
N LYS A 118 -38.24 2.34 29.72
CA LYS A 118 -39.69 2.20 29.67
C LYS A 118 -40.12 1.43 30.91
N ALA A 119 -41.17 1.91 31.57
CA ALA A 119 -41.85 1.19 32.65
C ALA A 119 -42.74 0.10 32.07
#